data_AF-A0A7S2HXV4-F1
#
_entry.id   AF-A0A7S2HXV4-F1
#
_cell.length_a   1.000
_cell.length_b   1.000
_cell.length_c   1.000
_cell.angle_alpha   90.00
_cell.angle_beta   90.00
_cell.angle_gamma   90.00
#
_symmetry.space_group_name_H-M   'P 1'
#
loop_
_entity.id
_entity.type
_entity.pdbx_description
1 polymer ?
#
loop_
_entity_poly.entity_id
_entity_poly.type
_entity_poly.pdbx_seq_one_letter_code
_entity_poly.pdbx_strand_id
1 'polypeptide(L)'
;ETLIVTNGTASWVRDSATKFLPGLLPTLDMVSTISARARHERDFPEDPFAWKREAFRAILDSMHSRGDNTPDHPAALIGGRRHDKFNVLVIGDSWYEIEAARSTFGQPWESCVVKSLKFREAPTIRELLGEIRRASQELGRLVNYPDSASWGLATKPLPSHLQCLLSCASAWDVVQEEEGDFPWSESRDTLLAEQAAPAAGFPADPALWVPAPVAVAKLPPALPPYPTEKFTAATYVPVAWEVRAPGRSMGL
;
A
#
# COMPACT_ATOMS: atom_id res chain seq x y z
N GLU A 1 -1.26 -5.01 17.56
CA GLU A 1 -2.14 -3.96 17.01
C GLU A 1 -1.91 -3.87 15.50
N THR A 2 -2.88 -3.35 14.76
CA THR A 2 -2.81 -3.18 13.31
C THR A 2 -3.15 -1.75 12.96
N LEU A 3 -2.34 -1.14 12.09
CA LEU A 3 -2.49 0.24 11.61
C LEU A 3 -2.49 0.22 10.08
N ILE A 4 -3.27 1.11 9.47
CA ILE A 4 -3.20 1.39 8.03
C ILE A 4 -2.55 2.76 7.85
N VAL A 5 -1.43 2.82 7.13
CA VAL A 5 -0.75 4.08 6.79
C VAL A 5 -0.87 4.31 5.29
N THR A 6 -1.42 5.46 4.87
CA THR A 6 -1.70 5.76 3.45
C THR A 6 -1.21 7.16 3.06
N ASN A 7 -0.81 7.32 1.79
CA ASN A 7 -0.55 8.63 1.17
C ASN A 7 -1.82 9.24 0.55
N GLY A 8 -2.96 8.55 0.62
CA GLY A 8 -4.25 9.12 0.26
C GLY A 8 -4.67 10.24 1.23
N THR A 9 -5.78 10.90 0.90
CA THR A 9 -6.44 11.86 1.81
C THR A 9 -6.89 11.17 3.11
N ALA A 10 -7.24 11.96 4.14
CA ALA A 10 -7.68 11.43 5.43
C ALA A 10 -8.87 10.45 5.33
N SER A 11 -9.77 10.67 4.38
CA SER A 11 -10.95 9.82 4.15
C SER A 11 -10.72 8.69 3.15
N TRP A 12 -9.56 8.66 2.47
CA TRP A 12 -9.29 7.78 1.33
C TRP A 12 -9.71 6.32 1.53
N VAL A 13 -9.27 5.71 2.63
CA VAL A 13 -9.52 4.30 2.94
C VAL A 13 -11.02 4.05 3.14
N ARG A 14 -11.68 4.94 3.89
CA ARG A 14 -13.13 4.83 4.18
C ARG A 14 -13.96 5.05 2.93
N ASP A 15 -13.65 6.07 2.13
CA ASP A 15 -14.40 6.39 0.91
C ASP A 15 -14.25 5.27 -0.13
N SER A 16 -13.02 4.76 -0.29
CA SER A 16 -12.74 3.62 -1.18
C SER A 16 -13.48 2.36 -0.74
N ALA A 17 -13.43 2.02 0.55
CA ALA A 17 -14.16 0.87 1.08
C ALA A 17 -15.68 1.04 0.92
N THR A 18 -16.22 2.23 1.22
CA THR A 18 -17.66 2.52 1.07
C THR A 18 -18.13 2.26 -0.36
N LYS A 19 -17.32 2.63 -1.35
CA LYS A 19 -17.68 2.45 -2.76
C LYS A 19 -17.50 1.02 -3.26
N PHE A 20 -16.35 0.41 -2.98
CA PHE A 20 -15.95 -0.83 -3.65
C PHE A 20 -16.12 -2.08 -2.79
N LEU A 21 -16.03 -1.96 -1.46
CA LEU A 21 -16.07 -3.06 -0.49
C LEU A 21 -16.82 -2.65 0.80
N PRO A 22 -18.11 -2.25 0.73
CA PRO A 22 -18.82 -1.68 1.88
C PRO A 22 -18.94 -2.66 3.05
N GLY A 23 -18.91 -3.97 2.79
CA GLY A 23 -18.88 -5.00 3.84
C GLY A 23 -17.60 -4.98 4.70
N LEU A 24 -16.54 -4.28 4.27
CA LEU A 24 -15.30 -4.13 5.02
C LEU A 24 -15.37 -3.01 6.07
N LEU A 25 -16.34 -2.10 5.99
CA LEU A 25 -16.44 -0.93 6.87
C LEU A 25 -16.45 -1.29 8.37
N PRO A 26 -17.24 -2.28 8.85
CA PRO A 26 -17.21 -2.65 10.27
C PRO A 26 -15.84 -3.13 10.74
N THR A 27 -15.07 -3.77 9.85
CA THR A 27 -13.70 -4.20 10.14
C THR A 27 -12.75 -3.01 10.17
N LEU A 28 -12.89 -2.07 9.25
CA LEU A 28 -12.07 -0.85 9.22
C LEU A 28 -12.31 0.05 10.43
N ASP A 29 -13.53 0.08 10.99
CA ASP A 29 -13.83 0.83 12.21
C ASP A 29 -13.06 0.29 13.43
N MET A 30 -12.56 -0.95 13.38
CA MET A 30 -11.71 -1.54 14.41
C MET A 30 -10.21 -1.30 14.18
N VAL A 31 -9.81 -0.70 13.05
CA VAL A 31 -8.42 -0.52 12.64
C VAL A 31 -8.09 0.97 12.49
N SER A 32 -7.06 1.43 13.20
CA SER A 32 -6.63 2.82 13.11
C SER A 32 -6.04 3.12 11.73
N THR A 33 -6.54 4.17 11.08
CA THR A 33 -6.04 4.65 9.79
C THR A 33 -5.32 5.99 9.94
N ILE A 34 -4.14 6.10 9.34
CA ILE A 34 -3.29 7.28 9.34
C ILE A 34 -3.06 7.71 7.89
N SER A 35 -3.51 8.91 7.54
CA SER A 35 -3.09 9.57 6.30
C SER A 35 -1.79 10.32 6.55
N ALA A 36 -0.71 9.79 5.99
CA ALA A 36 0.62 10.40 6.02
C ALA A 36 0.62 11.74 5.28
N ARG A 37 0.01 11.78 4.09
CA ARG A 37 -0.17 13.00 3.29
C ARG A 37 -0.86 14.10 4.08
N ALA A 38 -2.04 13.82 4.65
CA ALA A 38 -2.80 14.85 5.37
C ALA A 38 -2.04 15.44 6.56
N ARG A 39 -1.11 14.68 7.16
CA ARG A 39 -0.29 15.13 8.30
C ARG A 39 0.95 15.90 7.89
N HIS A 40 1.59 15.52 6.79
CA HIS A 40 2.97 15.94 6.49
C HIS A 40 3.13 16.68 5.15
N GLU A 41 2.10 16.77 4.30
CA GLU A 41 2.16 17.47 3.00
C GLU A 41 2.54 18.94 3.13
N ARG A 42 2.10 19.61 4.20
CA ARG A 42 2.46 21.00 4.45
C ARG A 42 3.97 21.19 4.69
N ASP A 43 4.57 20.27 5.44
CA ASP A 43 5.96 20.40 5.89
C ASP A 43 6.94 19.77 4.86
N PHE A 44 6.44 18.86 4.02
CA PHE A 44 7.19 18.16 2.96
C PHE A 44 6.42 18.20 1.63
N PRO A 45 6.29 19.35 0.96
CA PRO A 45 5.48 19.46 -0.25
C PRO A 45 5.98 18.50 -1.34
N GLU A 46 5.04 17.81 -2.00
CA GLU A 46 5.30 16.89 -3.13
C GLU A 46 6.28 15.74 -2.84
N ASP A 47 6.46 15.35 -1.57
CA ASP A 47 7.32 14.22 -1.15
C ASP A 47 6.53 13.12 -0.41
N PRO A 48 5.86 12.22 -1.16
CA PRO A 48 5.10 11.11 -0.57
C PRO A 48 5.94 10.12 0.25
N PHE A 49 7.23 10.04 -0.04
CA PHE A 49 8.16 9.22 0.74
C PHE A 49 8.39 9.84 2.11
N ALA A 50 8.70 11.14 2.17
CA ALA A 50 8.85 11.86 3.44
C ALA A 50 7.56 11.83 4.26
N TRP A 51 6.37 11.93 3.64
CA TRP A 51 5.11 11.81 4.38
C TRP A 51 5.03 10.50 5.16
N LYS A 52 5.28 9.36 4.50
CA LYS A 52 5.25 8.05 5.16
C LYS A 52 6.35 7.91 6.18
N ARG A 53 7.57 8.36 5.87
CA ARG A 53 8.70 8.29 6.79
C ARG A 53 8.38 9.05 8.09
N GLU A 54 7.89 10.28 8.00
CA GLU A 54 7.51 11.04 9.20
C GLU A 54 6.29 10.47 9.92
N ALA A 55 5.34 9.87 9.20
CA ALA A 55 4.22 9.17 9.82
C ALA A 55 4.69 7.93 10.62
N PHE A 56 5.61 7.13 10.07
CA PHE A 56 6.24 6.02 10.79
C PHE A 56 7.04 6.51 11.99
N ARG A 57 7.83 7.58 11.82
CA ARG A 57 8.56 8.22 12.91
C ARG A 57 7.64 8.61 14.06
N ALA A 58 6.53 9.30 13.77
CA ALA A 58 5.55 9.71 14.78
C ALA A 58 4.89 8.51 15.48
N ILE A 59 4.63 7.42 14.75
CA ILE A 59 4.13 6.16 15.32
C ILE A 59 5.16 5.60 16.31
N LEU A 60 6.44 5.53 15.95
CA LEU A 60 7.51 5.05 16.83
C LEU A 60 7.75 5.96 18.04
N ASP A 61 7.76 7.28 17.84
CA ASP A 61 7.85 8.26 18.92
C ASP A 61 6.71 8.08 19.92
N SER A 62 5.49 7.80 19.46
CA SER A 62 4.35 7.53 20.32
C SER A 62 4.49 6.24 21.13
N MET A 63 5.14 5.21 20.58
CA MET A 63 5.46 3.98 21.29
C MET A 63 6.57 4.20 22.33
N HIS A 64 7.56 5.03 22.02
CA HIS A 64 8.75 5.27 22.85
C HIS A 64 8.50 6.29 23.98
N SER A 65 7.63 7.28 23.75
CA SER A 65 7.39 8.41 24.67
C SER A 65 6.42 8.11 25.81
N ARG A 66 5.94 6.87 25.94
CA ARG A 66 4.98 6.46 26.98
C ARG A 66 5.62 6.41 28.37
N GLY A 67 5.69 7.60 28.97
CA GLY A 67 6.09 7.89 30.35
C GLY A 67 5.41 9.15 30.92
N ASP A 68 4.63 9.90 30.14
CA ASP A 68 3.86 11.05 30.61
C ASP A 68 2.41 10.97 30.11
N ASN A 69 1.46 10.99 31.05
CA ASN A 69 0.04 10.75 30.81
C ASN A 69 -0.61 12.02 30.22
N THR A 70 -0.56 12.21 28.90
CA THR A 70 -1.40 13.23 28.24
C THR A 70 -2.50 12.57 27.39
N PRO A 71 -3.77 12.99 27.52
CA PRO A 71 -4.91 12.27 26.94
C PRO A 71 -5.04 12.36 25.41
N ASP A 72 -4.39 13.34 24.78
CA ASP A 72 -4.64 13.71 23.38
C ASP A 72 -3.61 13.13 22.39
N HIS A 73 -2.71 12.25 22.86
CA HIS A 73 -1.58 11.76 22.08
C HIS A 73 -1.92 10.48 21.28
N PRO A 74 -1.42 10.30 20.04
CA PRO A 74 -1.55 9.04 19.28
C PRO A 74 -1.01 7.78 20.00
N ALA A 75 -0.35 7.97 21.14
CA ALA A 75 0.13 6.93 22.06
C ALA A 75 -1.01 6.15 22.76
N ALA A 76 -2.26 6.61 22.70
CA ALA A 76 -3.41 5.89 23.24
C ALA A 76 -3.76 4.61 22.46
N LEU A 77 -3.25 4.46 21.22
CA LEU A 77 -3.62 3.36 20.34
C LEU A 77 -2.82 2.07 20.63
N ILE A 78 -1.56 2.20 21.11
CA ILE A 78 -0.59 1.09 21.17
C ILE A 78 -0.22 0.70 22.59
N GLY A 79 -0.49 -0.56 22.98
CA GLY A 79 -0.43 -1.08 24.35
C GLY A 79 0.94 -1.40 24.99
N GLY A 80 2.07 -0.81 24.57
CA GLY A 80 3.43 -1.18 25.06
C GLY A 80 4.01 -0.30 26.19
N ARG A 81 5.03 -0.80 26.93
CA ARG A 81 5.83 -0.03 27.93
C ARG A 81 7.16 0.48 27.37
N ARG A 82 7.70 1.54 27.98
CA ARG A 82 8.91 2.31 27.61
C ARG A 82 10.23 1.51 27.44
N HIS A 83 10.27 0.24 27.84
CA HIS A 83 11.45 -0.64 27.76
C HIS A 83 11.18 -1.94 27.00
N ASP A 84 9.98 -2.12 26.44
CA ASP A 84 9.66 -3.32 25.68
C ASP A 84 10.35 -3.24 24.31
N LYS A 85 10.90 -4.37 23.85
CA LYS A 85 11.32 -4.49 22.46
C LYS A 85 10.08 -4.42 21.58
N PHE A 86 10.05 -3.48 20.65
CA PHE A 86 8.96 -3.35 19.69
C PHE A 86 9.24 -4.22 18.48
N ASN A 87 8.20 -4.85 17.95
CA ASN A 87 8.29 -5.72 16.79
C ASN A 87 7.27 -5.25 15.77
N VAL A 88 7.75 -4.63 14.69
CA VAL A 88 6.91 -4.03 13.67
C VAL A 88 7.04 -4.82 12.38
N LEU A 89 5.91 -5.31 11.87
CA LEU A 89 5.81 -5.90 10.54
C LEU A 89 5.08 -4.93 9.62
N VAL A 90 5.79 -4.46 8.60
CA VAL A 90 5.27 -3.58 7.55
C VAL A 90 4.83 -4.44 6.37
N ILE A 91 3.60 -4.25 5.91
CA ILE A 91 3.05 -5.00 4.78
C ILE A 91 2.62 -3.97 3.73
N GLY A 92 3.11 -4.13 2.51
CA GLY A 92 2.88 -3.17 1.43
C GLY A 92 3.25 -3.73 0.08
N ASP A 93 2.74 -3.12 -0.98
CA ASP A 93 3.00 -3.49 -2.36
C ASP A 93 4.08 -2.62 -2.99
N SER A 94 4.66 -1.66 -2.26
CA SER A 94 5.71 -0.81 -2.79
C SER A 94 6.94 -0.74 -1.88
N TRP A 95 8.11 -0.78 -2.50
CA TRP A 95 9.40 -0.73 -1.82
C TRP A 95 9.62 0.58 -1.06
N TYR A 96 9.04 1.67 -1.54
CA TYR A 96 9.08 2.96 -0.84
C TYR A 96 8.41 2.92 0.52
N GLU A 97 7.34 2.14 0.66
CA GLU A 97 6.61 2.01 1.92
C GLU A 97 7.45 1.28 2.94
N ILE A 98 8.10 0.21 2.49
CA ILE A 98 9.00 -0.61 3.30
C ILE A 98 10.24 0.19 3.68
N GLU A 99 10.82 0.94 2.76
CA GLU A 99 12.03 1.72 3.01
C GLU A 99 11.76 2.97 3.88
N ALA A 100 10.63 3.63 3.67
CA ALA A 100 10.20 4.73 4.55
C ALA A 100 10.05 4.24 6.00
N ALA A 101 9.60 3.00 6.18
CA ALA A 101 9.58 2.38 7.49
C ALA A 101 11.01 2.05 7.95
N ARG A 102 11.78 1.23 7.22
CA ARG A 102 13.14 0.79 7.59
C ARG A 102 14.07 1.95 7.95
N SER A 103 14.08 3.02 7.16
CA SER A 103 14.90 4.22 7.40
C SER A 103 14.58 4.96 8.71
N THR A 104 13.41 4.72 9.31
CA THR A 104 13.05 5.28 10.62
C THR A 104 13.52 4.42 11.79
N PHE A 105 13.82 3.15 11.57
CA PHE A 105 14.24 2.25 12.63
C PHE A 105 15.76 2.16 12.74
N GLY A 106 16.24 2.01 13.95
CA GLY A 106 17.64 2.28 14.31
C GLY A 106 17.68 3.38 15.36
N GLN A 107 18.85 3.95 15.65
CA GLN A 107 19.00 5.05 16.62
C GLN A 107 17.98 6.18 16.37
N PRO A 108 17.18 6.61 17.38
CA PRO A 108 17.19 6.24 18.81
C PRO A 108 16.41 4.97 19.23
N TRP A 109 15.66 4.32 18.34
CA TRP A 109 14.85 3.11 18.59
C TRP A 109 15.65 1.80 18.44
N GLU A 110 16.78 1.66 19.12
CA GLU A 110 17.64 0.46 19.05
C GLU A 110 16.95 -0.84 19.52
N SER A 111 15.86 -0.73 20.29
CA SER A 111 15.09 -1.87 20.79
C SER A 111 14.02 -2.36 19.81
N CYS A 112 13.90 -1.79 18.61
CA CYS A 112 12.88 -2.16 17.64
C CYS A 112 13.40 -3.13 16.58
N VAL A 113 12.67 -4.23 16.37
CA VAL A 113 12.86 -5.17 15.25
C VAL A 113 11.87 -4.84 14.15
N VAL A 114 12.36 -4.78 12.91
CA VAL A 114 11.59 -4.36 11.74
C VAL A 114 11.55 -5.45 10.73
N LYS A 115 10.34 -5.76 10.31
CA LYS A 115 10.10 -6.79 9.33
C LYS A 115 9.28 -6.21 8.21
N SER A 116 9.45 -6.74 7.01
CA SER A 116 8.61 -6.36 5.89
C SER A 116 8.15 -7.56 5.09
N LEU A 117 6.91 -7.49 4.62
CA LEU A 117 6.34 -8.41 3.65
C LEU A 117 5.88 -7.62 2.43
N LYS A 118 6.60 -7.79 1.31
CA LYS A 118 6.34 -7.14 0.04
C LYS A 118 5.34 -7.95 -0.78
N PHE A 119 4.23 -7.32 -1.12
CA PHE A 119 3.26 -7.81 -2.10
C PHE A 119 3.71 -7.43 -3.51
N ARG A 120 3.20 -8.13 -4.51
CA ARG A 120 3.41 -7.81 -5.90
C ARG A 120 2.76 -6.47 -6.24
N GLU A 121 3.44 -5.66 -7.04
CA GLU A 121 2.88 -4.43 -7.59
C GLU A 121 1.90 -4.75 -8.73
N ALA A 122 0.74 -4.10 -8.73
CA ALA A 122 -0.35 -4.30 -9.69
C ALA A 122 -0.74 -5.80 -9.90
N PRO A 123 -1.13 -6.53 -8.84
CA PRO A 123 -1.52 -7.94 -8.96
C PRO A 123 -2.88 -8.06 -9.68
N THR A 124 -3.09 -9.17 -10.39
CA THR A 124 -4.45 -9.57 -10.78
C THR A 124 -5.27 -9.95 -9.54
N ILE A 125 -6.61 -9.96 -9.65
CA ILE A 125 -7.49 -10.37 -8.54
C ILE A 125 -7.13 -11.78 -8.02
N ARG A 126 -6.79 -12.70 -8.92
CA ARG A 126 -6.40 -14.07 -8.54
C ARG A 126 -5.10 -14.04 -7.76
N GLU A 127 -4.12 -13.28 -8.20
CA GLU A 127 -2.85 -13.15 -7.51
C GLU A 127 -3.03 -12.52 -6.12
N LEU A 128 -3.74 -11.38 -6.03
CA LEU A 128 -4.01 -10.70 -4.78
C LEU A 128 -4.70 -11.61 -3.75
N LEU A 129 -5.67 -12.43 -4.19
CA LEU A 129 -6.32 -13.41 -3.31
C LEU A 129 -5.34 -14.46 -2.80
N GLY A 130 -4.44 -14.95 -3.65
CA GLY A 130 -3.39 -15.90 -3.26
C GLY A 130 -2.38 -15.29 -2.29
N GLU A 131 -1.94 -14.06 -2.57
CA GLU A 131 -1.04 -13.28 -1.71
C GLU A 131 -1.63 -13.07 -0.31
N ILE A 132 -2.86 -12.56 -0.21
CA ILE A 132 -3.55 -12.36 1.07
C ILE A 132 -3.67 -13.69 1.83
N ARG A 133 -4.04 -14.78 1.14
CA ARG A 133 -4.16 -16.11 1.77
C ARG A 133 -2.82 -16.65 2.26
N ARG A 134 -1.75 -16.52 1.49
CA ARG A 134 -0.40 -16.96 1.90
C ARG A 134 0.13 -16.10 3.04
N ALA A 135 0.01 -14.77 2.94
CA ALA A 135 0.40 -13.84 3.99
C ALA A 135 -0.31 -14.15 5.32
N SER A 136 -1.60 -14.43 5.28
CA SER A 136 -2.37 -14.79 6.48
C SER A 136 -1.88 -16.07 7.16
N GLN A 137 -1.41 -17.07 6.40
CA GLN A 137 -0.86 -18.32 6.97
C GLN A 137 0.53 -18.11 7.58
N GLU A 138 1.30 -17.17 7.03
CA GLU A 138 2.69 -16.91 7.39
C GLU A 138 2.84 -15.83 8.46
N LEU A 139 1.78 -15.05 8.72
CA LEU A 139 1.80 -13.90 9.62
C LEU A 139 2.39 -14.25 10.99
N GLY A 140 2.01 -15.40 11.56
CA GLY A 140 2.55 -15.87 12.84
C GLY A 140 4.06 -16.13 12.79
N ARG A 141 4.56 -16.76 11.72
CA ARG A 141 6.00 -17.03 11.54
C ARG A 141 6.78 -15.72 11.34
N LEU A 142 6.26 -14.82 10.51
CA LEU A 142 6.89 -13.55 10.20
C LEU A 142 6.98 -12.66 11.43
N VAL A 143 5.88 -12.50 12.17
CA VAL A 143 5.88 -11.72 13.41
C VAL A 143 6.87 -12.31 14.41
N ASN A 144 6.87 -13.63 14.63
CA ASN A 144 7.75 -14.26 15.63
C ASN A 144 9.21 -14.46 15.18
N TYR A 145 9.57 -14.08 13.96
CA TYR A 145 10.96 -14.16 13.50
C TYR A 145 11.85 -13.27 14.41
N PRO A 146 13.06 -13.71 14.81
CA PRO A 146 13.81 -13.02 15.87
C PRO A 146 14.39 -11.67 15.41
N ASP A 147 14.84 -11.59 14.16
CA ASP A 147 15.63 -10.47 13.66
C ASP A 147 14.85 -9.60 12.67
N SER A 148 15.43 -8.47 12.31
CA SER A 148 14.91 -7.65 11.21
C SER A 148 15.11 -8.39 9.89
N ALA A 149 14.07 -8.47 9.06
CA ALA A 149 14.13 -9.23 7.83
C ALA A 149 13.05 -8.77 6.83
N SER A 150 13.37 -8.91 5.55
CA SER A 150 12.47 -8.59 4.45
C SER A 150 12.11 -9.85 3.69
N TRP A 151 10.84 -9.97 3.33
CA TRP A 151 10.35 -11.05 2.49
C TRP A 151 9.47 -10.53 1.36
N GLY A 152 9.51 -11.21 0.23
CA GLY A 152 8.61 -11.01 -0.90
C GLY A 152 7.67 -12.19 -1.08
N LEU A 153 6.47 -11.92 -1.59
CA LEU A 153 5.57 -12.95 -2.09
C LEU A 153 5.89 -13.26 -3.55
N ALA A 154 6.24 -14.52 -3.81
CA ALA A 154 6.57 -14.99 -5.15
C ALA A 154 5.63 -16.11 -5.57
N THR A 155 5.23 -16.13 -6.84
CA THR A 155 4.47 -17.25 -7.40
C THR A 155 5.39 -18.43 -7.63
N LYS A 156 4.91 -19.63 -7.31
CA LYS A 156 5.56 -20.87 -7.72
C LYS A 156 5.46 -21.03 -9.23
N PRO A 157 6.44 -21.66 -9.88
CA PRO A 157 6.33 -22.01 -11.28
C PRO A 157 5.15 -22.98 -11.47
N LEU A 158 4.07 -22.48 -12.05
CA LEU A 158 2.87 -23.25 -12.36
C LEU A 158 2.75 -23.44 -13.88
N PRO A 159 2.46 -24.66 -14.36
CA PRO A 159 2.03 -24.88 -15.73
C PRO A 159 0.81 -24.01 -16.08
N SER A 160 0.69 -23.62 -17.36
CA SER A 160 -0.41 -22.76 -17.84
C SER A 160 -1.80 -23.26 -17.47
N HIS A 161 -2.02 -24.58 -17.51
CA HIS A 161 -3.30 -25.21 -17.16
C HIS A 161 -3.63 -25.17 -15.65
N LEU A 162 -2.67 -24.82 -14.79
CA LEU A 162 -2.86 -24.70 -13.33
C LEU A 162 -2.90 -23.25 -12.85
N GLN A 163 -2.92 -22.25 -13.74
CA GLN A 163 -3.01 -20.83 -13.34
C GLN A 163 -4.29 -20.49 -12.56
N CYS A 164 -5.34 -21.32 -12.63
CA CYS A 164 -6.52 -21.16 -11.77
C CYS A 164 -6.17 -21.21 -10.27
N LEU A 165 -5.07 -21.89 -9.91
CA LEU A 165 -4.56 -22.03 -8.55
C LEU A 165 -3.84 -20.78 -8.04
N LEU A 166 -3.63 -19.73 -8.85
CA LEU A 166 -3.00 -18.48 -8.39
C LEU A 166 -3.73 -17.83 -7.22
N SER A 167 -5.04 -18.11 -7.06
CA SER A 167 -5.81 -17.66 -5.90
C SER A 167 -5.57 -18.49 -4.63
N CYS A 168 -4.87 -19.62 -4.70
CA CYS A 168 -4.61 -20.50 -3.57
C CYS A 168 -3.27 -20.15 -2.91
N ALA A 169 -3.20 -20.20 -1.57
CA ALA A 169 -1.95 -19.98 -0.84
C ALA A 169 -0.83 -20.96 -1.26
N SER A 170 -1.18 -22.18 -1.67
CA SER A 170 -0.23 -23.21 -2.10
C SER A 170 0.55 -22.83 -3.36
N ALA A 171 0.04 -21.91 -4.18
CA ALA A 171 0.68 -21.40 -5.38
C ALA A 171 1.73 -20.31 -5.11
N TRP A 172 1.86 -19.86 -3.87
CA TRP A 172 2.74 -18.77 -3.47
C TRP A 172 3.80 -19.27 -2.51
N ASP A 173 4.97 -18.63 -2.51
CA ASP A 173 6.00 -18.76 -1.49
C ASP A 173 6.35 -17.41 -0.88
N VAL A 174 6.88 -17.47 0.35
CA VAL A 174 7.46 -16.32 1.04
C VAL A 174 8.98 -16.47 0.96
N VAL A 175 9.60 -15.63 0.15
CA VAL A 175 11.04 -15.69 -0.14
C VAL A 175 11.72 -14.59 0.65
N GLN A 176 12.79 -14.93 1.38
CA GLN A 176 13.58 -13.94 2.09
C GLN A 176 14.42 -13.16 1.09
N GLU A 177 14.41 -11.85 1.21
CA GLU A 177 15.13 -10.94 0.32
C GLU A 177 16.50 -10.64 0.93
N GLU A 178 17.56 -10.81 0.14
CA GLU A 178 18.92 -10.49 0.57
C GLU A 178 19.18 -9.00 0.46
N GLU A 179 20.01 -8.46 1.35
CA GLU A 179 20.25 -7.01 1.51
C GLU A 179 20.92 -6.34 0.27
N GLY A 180 21.34 -7.13 -0.72
CA GLY A 180 21.94 -6.69 -1.99
C GLY A 180 21.05 -6.81 -3.23
N ASP A 181 19.84 -7.36 -3.11
CA ASP A 181 18.91 -7.54 -4.25
C ASP A 181 18.04 -6.30 -4.53
N PHE A 182 18.31 -5.18 -3.84
CA PHE A 182 17.56 -3.94 -4.02
C PHE A 182 18.00 -3.22 -5.31
N PRO A 183 17.11 -3.04 -6.32
CA PRO A 183 17.48 -2.45 -7.61
C PRO A 183 17.87 -0.95 -7.58
N TRP A 184 17.90 -0.31 -6.41
CA TRP A 184 17.82 1.15 -6.27
C TRP A 184 18.90 1.77 -5.37
N SER A 185 20.05 1.09 -5.18
CA SER A 185 21.20 1.74 -4.54
C SER A 185 21.65 3.01 -5.30
N GLU A 186 21.21 3.19 -6.55
CA GLU A 186 21.40 4.41 -7.33
C GLU A 186 20.06 5.01 -7.80
N SER A 187 19.84 6.28 -7.40
CA SER A 187 18.89 7.27 -7.95
C SER A 187 17.53 7.44 -7.26
N ARG A 188 17.54 8.09 -6.08
CA ARG A 188 16.34 8.69 -5.41
C ARG A 188 15.52 9.61 -6.32
N ASP A 189 16.14 10.23 -7.33
CA ASP A 189 15.50 11.27 -8.16
C ASP A 189 14.52 10.70 -9.19
N THR A 190 14.76 9.51 -9.74
CA THR A 190 13.85 8.85 -10.69
C THR A 190 12.56 8.39 -10.00
N LEU A 191 12.66 8.12 -8.71
CA LEU A 191 11.64 7.49 -7.87
C LEU A 191 10.63 8.51 -7.30
N LEU A 192 11.11 9.71 -6.97
CA LEU A 192 10.24 10.84 -6.62
C LEU A 192 9.36 11.25 -7.80
N ALA A 193 9.84 11.14 -9.04
CA ALA A 193 9.08 11.49 -10.24
C ALA A 193 7.89 10.54 -10.51
N GLU A 194 7.99 9.26 -10.15
CA GLU A 194 6.95 8.26 -10.37
C GLU A 194 5.80 8.35 -9.33
N GLN A 195 6.11 8.74 -8.09
CA GLN A 195 5.12 9.01 -7.04
C GLN A 195 4.57 10.44 -7.03
N ALA A 196 5.29 11.41 -7.60
CA ALA A 196 4.82 12.78 -7.78
C ALA A 196 3.79 12.92 -8.93
N ALA A 197 3.49 11.83 -9.67
CA ALA A 197 2.33 11.79 -10.53
C ALA A 197 1.10 12.12 -9.66
N PRO A 198 0.34 13.19 -9.98
CA PRO A 198 -0.73 13.65 -9.11
C PRO A 198 -1.72 12.50 -8.93
N ALA A 199 -1.86 12.00 -7.70
CA ALA A 199 -3.02 11.23 -7.32
C ALA A 199 -4.21 12.13 -7.60
N ALA A 200 -4.87 11.92 -8.74
CA ALA A 200 -6.05 12.66 -9.14
C ALA A 200 -7.01 12.60 -7.94
N GLY A 201 -7.21 13.74 -7.29
CA GLY A 201 -8.13 13.81 -6.16
C GLY A 201 -9.47 13.26 -6.62
N PHE A 202 -10.05 12.35 -5.85
CA PHE A 202 -11.35 11.79 -6.19
C PHE A 202 -12.34 12.95 -6.20
N PRO A 203 -13.16 13.11 -7.25
CA PRO A 203 -14.21 14.11 -7.25
C PRO A 203 -15.07 13.92 -6.01
N ALA A 204 -15.35 15.01 -5.29
CA ALA A 204 -16.15 14.99 -4.06
C ALA A 204 -17.56 14.39 -4.28
N ASP A 205 -18.04 14.38 -5.53
CA ASP A 205 -19.27 13.73 -5.93
C ASP A 205 -18.99 12.29 -6.48
N PRO A 206 -19.47 11.24 -5.80
CA PRO A 206 -19.34 9.85 -6.23
C PRO A 206 -19.92 9.54 -7.62
N ALA A 207 -20.85 10.37 -8.11
CA ALA A 207 -21.50 10.23 -9.41
C ALA A 207 -20.61 10.69 -10.59
N LEU A 208 -19.57 11.47 -10.32
CA LEU A 208 -18.63 11.96 -11.33
C LEU A 208 -17.49 10.98 -11.65
N TRP A 209 -17.50 9.80 -11.02
CA TRP A 209 -16.47 8.78 -11.21
C TRP A 209 -16.82 7.96 -12.45
N VAL A 210 -16.32 8.38 -13.62
CA VAL A 210 -16.50 7.64 -14.88
C VAL A 210 -15.17 6.93 -15.23
N PRO A 211 -15.17 5.63 -15.58
CA PRO A 211 -13.96 4.98 -16.07
C PRO A 211 -13.47 5.66 -17.36
N ALA A 212 -12.20 6.04 -17.40
CA ALA A 212 -11.58 6.58 -18.61
C ALA A 212 -11.60 5.52 -19.73
N PRO A 213 -11.80 5.92 -21.00
CA PRO A 213 -11.70 4.98 -22.11
C PRO A 213 -10.28 4.44 -22.20
N VAL A 214 -10.15 3.11 -22.22
CA VAL A 214 -8.88 2.41 -22.39
C VAL A 214 -8.29 2.82 -23.74
N ALA A 215 -7.13 3.47 -23.74
CA ALA A 215 -6.35 3.64 -24.95
C ALA A 215 -5.88 2.25 -25.41
N VAL A 216 -6.55 1.70 -26.43
CA VAL A 216 -6.18 0.42 -27.04
C VAL A 216 -4.88 0.62 -27.81
N ALA A 217 -3.74 0.24 -27.21
CA ALA A 217 -2.53 0.01 -27.98
C ALA A 217 -2.81 -1.06 -29.05
N LYS A 218 -2.39 -0.82 -30.30
CA LYS A 218 -2.58 -1.74 -31.43
C LYS A 218 -2.08 -3.14 -31.05
N LEU A 219 -3.01 -4.08 -30.92
CA LEU A 219 -2.73 -5.50 -30.76
C LEU A 219 -1.97 -6.03 -31.99
N PRO A 220 -0.98 -6.94 -31.85
CA PRO A 220 -0.54 -7.78 -32.96
C PRO A 220 -1.72 -8.64 -33.47
N PRO A 221 -1.69 -9.08 -34.74
CA PRO A 221 -2.84 -9.73 -35.37
C PRO A 221 -3.30 -10.98 -34.62
N ALA A 222 -4.63 -11.11 -34.56
CA ALA A 222 -5.39 -11.97 -33.67
C ALA A 222 -5.20 -13.48 -33.87
N LEU A 223 -5.20 -14.22 -32.75
CA LEU A 223 -5.60 -15.63 -32.71
C LEU A 223 -7.08 -15.74 -32.28
N PRO A 224 -7.80 -16.79 -32.72
CA PRO A 224 -9.28 -16.84 -32.71
C PRO A 224 -9.89 -16.96 -31.30
N PRO A 225 -11.19 -16.63 -31.15
CA PRO A 225 -11.75 -16.23 -29.88
C PRO A 225 -12.28 -17.40 -29.04
N TYR A 226 -12.09 -17.32 -27.72
CA TYR A 226 -12.98 -17.97 -26.76
C TYR A 226 -13.59 -16.91 -25.83
N PRO A 227 -14.86 -17.07 -25.42
CA PRO A 227 -15.61 -16.02 -24.75
C PRO A 227 -15.38 -16.10 -23.24
N THR A 228 -14.88 -15.03 -22.63
CA THR A 228 -15.12 -14.76 -21.21
C THR A 228 -15.37 -13.27 -21.01
N GLU A 229 -16.40 -13.02 -20.20
CA GLU A 229 -16.97 -11.72 -19.88
C GLU A 229 -15.87 -10.76 -19.39
N LYS A 230 -15.80 -9.60 -20.05
CA LYS A 230 -14.77 -8.60 -19.83
C LYS A 230 -15.11 -7.77 -18.59
N PHE A 231 -14.42 -8.04 -17.49
CA PHE A 231 -13.99 -6.97 -16.59
C PHE A 231 -12.55 -6.64 -16.96
N THR A 232 -12.36 -5.50 -17.61
CA THR A 232 -11.04 -4.98 -17.97
C THR A 232 -10.29 -4.65 -16.69
N ALA A 233 -9.31 -5.47 -16.32
CA ALA A 233 -8.30 -5.08 -15.35
C ALA A 233 -7.55 -3.87 -15.93
N ALA A 234 -7.64 -2.73 -15.26
CA ALA A 234 -6.91 -1.54 -15.65
C ALA A 234 -5.42 -1.80 -15.43
N THR A 235 -4.68 -1.95 -16.52
CA THR A 235 -3.23 -1.80 -16.56
C THR A 235 -2.90 -0.42 -16.01
N TYR A 236 -2.00 -0.34 -15.03
CA TYR A 236 -1.43 0.93 -14.58
C TYR A 236 -0.65 1.55 -15.74
N VAL A 237 -1.29 2.52 -16.39
CA VAL A 237 -0.65 3.51 -17.26
C VAL A 237 -0.84 4.82 -16.51
N PRO A 238 0.17 5.68 -16.35
CA PRO A 238 -0.04 6.99 -15.75
C PRO A 238 -1.07 7.76 -16.60
N VAL A 239 -2.30 7.88 -16.12
CA VAL A 239 -3.38 8.56 -16.84
C VAL A 239 -3.40 10.03 -16.41
N ALA A 240 -3.03 10.91 -17.34
CA ALA A 240 -3.40 12.32 -17.26
C ALA A 240 -4.92 12.46 -17.50
N TRP A 241 -5.61 13.21 -16.64
CA TRP A 241 -7.04 13.49 -16.73
C TRP A 241 -7.26 14.92 -17.23
N GLU A 242 -8.22 15.12 -18.13
CA GLU A 242 -8.68 16.46 -18.56
C GLU A 242 -9.93 16.87 -17.78
N VAL A 243 -9.95 18.12 -17.28
CA VAL A 243 -11.15 18.76 -16.73
C VAL A 243 -12.07 19.13 -17.89
N ARG A 244 -13.24 18.49 -17.97
CA ARG A 244 -14.29 18.94 -18.88
C ARG A 244 -14.94 20.19 -18.28
N ALA A 245 -14.62 21.36 -18.81
CA ALA A 245 -15.28 22.61 -18.43
C ALA A 245 -16.80 22.50 -18.67
N PRO A 246 -17.65 23.03 -17.78
CA PRO A 246 -19.09 23.06 -18.00
C PRO A 246 -19.41 23.92 -19.23
N GLY A 247 -20.11 23.32 -20.19
CA GLY A 247 -20.52 23.97 -21.43
C GLY A 247 -21.30 25.25 -21.14
N ARG A 248 -20.85 26.36 -21.72
CA ARG A 248 -21.66 27.59 -21.78
C ARG A 248 -22.96 27.26 -22.49
N SER A 249 -24.07 27.41 -21.76
CA SER A 249 -25.39 27.59 -22.35
C SER A 249 -25.32 28.79 -23.30
N MET A 250 -25.53 28.54 -24.60
CA MET A 250 -25.93 29.58 -25.54
C MET A 250 -27.36 29.96 -25.17
N GLY A 251 -27.54 31.17 -24.62
CA GLY A 251 -28.82 31.85 -24.61
C GLY A 251 -29.14 32.35 -26.02
N LEU A 252 -30.38 32.12 -26.44
CA LEU A 252 -31.04 32.77 -27.58
C LEU A 252 -31.17 34.28 -27.34
#